data_AF-A0A7C2IXU7-F1
#
_entry.id   AF-A0A7C2IXU7-F1
#
_cell.length_a   1.000
_cell.length_b   1.000
_cell.length_c   1.000
_cell.angle_alpha   90.00
_cell.angle_beta   90.00
_cell.angle_gamma   90.00
#
_symmetry.space_group_name_H-M   'P 1'
#
loop_
_entity.id
_entity.type
_entity.pdbx_description
1 polymer ?
#
loop_
_entity_poly.entity_id
_entity_poly.type
_entity_poly.pdbx_seq_one_letter_code
_entity_poly.pdbx_strand_id
1 'polypeptide(L)'
;MSDAAEIFRTFFENALPEMFKSITAAFPVNGMQGTVFTLQINLSGEGGAQYGITIKDAREMTVTPGGLDEAMLTVELPASIFINMVKNLVASPMQEAYHAAKETKGTVIFEPLAKGGKASYEIKLIMNKAEQPSIKLSAEASTFLGMMNGEESPINAFMQGRLKIDGDLPFGMELMNKFSAFMPSIT
;
A
#
# COMPACT_ATOMS: atom_id res chain seq x y z
N MET A 1 16.88 -6.24 23.98
CA MET A 1 15.99 -6.71 22.90
C MET A 1 14.72 -5.88 23.03
N SER A 2 14.50 -4.91 22.13
CA SER A 2 13.22 -4.18 22.13
C SER A 2 12.17 -5.11 21.55
N ASP A 3 11.07 -5.27 22.26
CA ASP A 3 9.93 -6.07 21.81
C ASP A 3 9.43 -5.46 20.49
N ALA A 4 9.38 -6.23 19.40
CA ALA A 4 8.97 -5.71 18.09
C ALA A 4 7.58 -5.06 18.14
N ALA A 5 6.71 -5.54 19.04
CA ALA A 5 5.42 -4.93 19.34
C ALA A 5 5.54 -3.48 19.85
N GLU A 6 6.55 -3.17 20.67
CA GLU A 6 6.78 -1.82 21.21
C GLU A 6 7.28 -0.86 20.12
N ILE A 7 8.08 -1.35 19.17
CA ILE A 7 8.50 -0.57 17.99
C ILE A 7 7.27 -0.20 17.16
N PHE A 8 6.41 -1.16 16.83
CA PHE A 8 5.21 -0.89 16.04
C PHE A 8 4.25 0.02 16.77
N ARG A 9 4.00 -0.21 18.06
CA ARG A 9 3.18 0.68 18.89
C ARG A 9 3.70 2.11 18.84
N THR A 10 5.00 2.29 19.09
CA THR A 10 5.63 3.62 19.08
C THR A 10 5.52 4.28 17.71
N PHE A 11 5.72 3.52 16.65
CA PHE A 11 5.60 4.03 15.29
C PHE A 11 4.17 4.46 14.97
N PHE A 12 3.19 3.56 15.13
CA PHE A 12 1.81 3.82 14.71
C PHE A 12 1.11 4.83 15.61
N GLU A 13 1.32 4.76 16.93
CA GLU A 13 0.58 5.62 17.86
C GLU A 13 1.23 6.99 18.06
N ASN A 14 2.53 7.14 17.79
CA ASN A 14 3.23 8.42 18.00
C ASN A 14 3.86 8.98 16.72
N ALA A 15 4.73 8.22 16.06
CA ALA A 15 5.51 8.76 14.94
C ALA A 15 4.64 9.05 13.71
N LEU A 16 3.74 8.15 13.35
CA LEU A 16 2.88 8.28 12.17
C LEU A 16 1.93 9.48 12.25
N PRO A 17 1.20 9.75 13.37
CA PRO A 17 0.40 10.96 13.52
C PRO A 17 1.20 12.26 13.38
N GLU A 18 2.40 12.33 13.98
CA GLU A 18 3.26 13.51 13.88
C GLU A 18 3.82 13.70 12.47
N MET A 19 4.18 12.61 11.77
CA MET A 19 4.55 12.65 10.36
C MET A 19 3.39 13.19 9.52
N PHE A 20 2.19 12.65 9.69
CA PHE A 20 0.99 13.09 8.97
C PHE A 20 0.71 14.57 9.19
N LYS A 21 0.77 15.04 10.44
CA LYS A 21 0.61 16.46 10.79
C LYS A 21 1.67 17.33 10.10
N SER A 22 2.93 16.89 10.09
CA SER A 22 4.03 17.63 9.47
C SER A 22 3.86 17.72 7.95
N ILE A 23 3.50 16.61 7.30
CA ILE A 23 3.28 16.54 5.85
C ILE A 23 2.09 17.40 5.44
N THR A 24 0.95 17.27 6.14
CA THR A 24 -0.27 18.02 5.79
C THR A 24 -0.13 19.52 6.05
N ALA A 25 0.71 19.92 7.01
CA ALA A 25 1.08 21.33 7.19
C ALA A 25 1.96 21.86 6.06
N ALA A 26 2.92 21.06 5.58
CA ALA A 26 3.80 21.44 4.48
C ALA A 26 3.10 21.40 3.11
N PHE A 27 2.19 20.44 2.92
CA PHE A 27 1.49 20.16 1.66
C PHE A 27 -0.02 20.04 1.91
N PRO A 28 -0.74 21.18 2.05
CA PRO A 28 -2.18 21.15 2.29
C PRO A 28 -2.94 20.54 1.11
N VAL A 29 -3.70 19.48 1.38
CA VAL A 29 -4.60 18.87 0.40
C VAL A 29 -5.97 19.55 0.51
N ASN A 30 -6.43 20.16 -0.59
CA ASN A 30 -7.70 20.88 -0.66
C ASN A 30 -8.79 20.05 -1.36
N GLY A 31 -10.06 20.42 -1.17
CA GLY A 31 -11.19 19.78 -1.86
C GLY A 31 -11.57 18.39 -1.32
N MET A 32 -11.05 18.00 -0.16
CA MET A 32 -11.31 16.70 0.47
C MET A 32 -12.41 16.74 1.53
N GLN A 33 -13.12 17.86 1.71
CA GLN A 33 -14.22 17.97 2.69
C GLN A 33 -15.28 16.89 2.48
N GLY A 34 -15.65 16.19 3.55
CA GLY A 34 -16.61 15.10 3.56
C GLY A 34 -16.02 13.74 3.16
N THR A 35 -14.70 13.63 2.97
CA THR A 35 -14.04 12.35 2.64
C THR A 35 -13.56 11.65 3.91
N VAL A 36 -13.71 10.33 3.93
CA VAL A 36 -13.16 9.46 4.98
C VAL A 36 -12.44 8.33 4.29
N PHE A 37 -11.14 8.22 4.54
CA PHE A 37 -10.30 7.12 4.05
C PHE A 37 -9.92 6.23 5.22
N THR A 38 -10.24 4.93 5.13
CA THR A 38 -9.91 3.95 6.17
C THR A 38 -8.94 2.91 5.65
N LEU A 39 -7.83 2.73 6.37
CA LEU A 39 -6.76 1.81 6.06
C LEU A 39 -6.59 0.84 7.24
N GLN A 40 -6.42 -0.44 6.96
CA GLN A 40 -6.03 -1.43 7.95
C GLN A 40 -4.69 -2.04 7.55
N ILE A 41 -3.76 -2.12 8.51
CA ILE A 41 -2.49 -2.80 8.35
C ILE A 41 -2.48 -4.05 9.22
N ASN A 42 -2.32 -5.21 8.58
CA ASN A 42 -2.16 -6.51 9.24
C ASN A 42 -0.70 -6.94 9.12
N LEU A 43 0.06 -6.85 10.21
CA LEU A 43 1.45 -7.31 10.28
C LEU A 43 1.51 -8.77 10.72
N SER A 44 2.14 -9.62 9.93
CA SER A 44 2.36 -11.04 10.23
C SER A 44 3.81 -11.33 10.66
N GLY A 45 4.03 -12.48 11.30
CA GLY A 45 5.34 -12.92 11.79
C GLY A 45 5.62 -12.52 13.25
N GLU A 46 6.89 -12.56 13.65
CA GLU A 46 7.32 -12.17 15.00
C GLU A 46 7.04 -10.68 15.26
N GLY A 47 6.33 -10.37 16.35
CA GLY A 47 5.85 -9.02 16.62
C GLY A 47 4.68 -8.56 15.76
N GLY A 48 3.93 -9.49 15.15
CA GLY A 48 2.73 -9.20 14.38
C GLY A 48 1.70 -8.40 15.19
N ALA A 49 1.01 -7.48 14.51
CA ALA A 49 0.07 -6.54 15.11
C ALA A 49 -0.91 -6.03 14.05
N GLN A 50 -2.06 -5.53 14.48
CA GLN A 50 -3.06 -4.93 13.62
C GLN A 50 -3.29 -3.48 14.01
N TYR A 51 -3.32 -2.60 13.01
CA TYR A 51 -3.60 -1.17 13.22
C TYR A 51 -4.59 -0.66 12.17
N GLY A 52 -5.61 0.01 12.68
CA GLY A 52 -6.54 0.80 11.90
C GLY A 52 -6.07 2.24 11.77
N ILE A 53 -6.25 2.85 10.62
CA ILE A 53 -5.95 4.25 10.36
C ILE A 53 -7.18 4.85 9.68
N THR A 54 -7.72 5.92 10.25
CA THR A 54 -8.81 6.70 9.67
C THR A 54 -8.31 8.10 9.37
N ILE A 55 -8.43 8.53 8.12
CA ILE A 55 -8.10 9.89 7.68
C ILE A 55 -9.39 10.59 7.26
N LYS A 56 -9.72 11.70 7.91
CA LYS A 56 -10.89 12.54 7.58
C LYS A 56 -10.43 13.83 6.92
N ASP A 57 -11.11 14.20 5.84
CA ASP A 57 -10.90 15.44 5.09
C ASP A 57 -9.44 15.70 4.63
N ALA A 58 -8.63 14.64 4.57
CA ALA A 58 -7.17 14.71 4.40
C ALA A 58 -6.45 15.62 5.42
N ARG A 59 -7.04 15.85 6.60
CA ARG A 59 -6.55 16.78 7.63
C ARG A 59 -6.45 16.18 9.02
N GLU A 60 -7.28 15.19 9.32
CA GLU A 60 -7.32 14.55 10.62
C GLU A 60 -6.98 13.08 10.45
N MET A 61 -6.03 12.57 11.22
CA MET A 61 -5.69 11.16 11.27
C MET A 61 -5.97 10.61 12.67
N THR A 62 -6.58 9.43 12.73
CA THR A 62 -6.76 8.65 13.95
C THR A 62 -6.20 7.25 13.72
N VAL A 63 -5.46 6.75 14.71
CA VAL A 63 -4.94 5.39 14.72
C VAL A 63 -5.69 4.57 15.76
N THR A 64 -6.16 3.38 15.37
CA THR A 64 -6.93 2.45 16.19
C THR A 64 -6.12 1.16 16.36
N PRO A 65 -5.49 0.94 17.53
CA PRO A 65 -4.85 -0.34 17.83
C PRO A 65 -5.87 -1.49 17.75
N GLY A 66 -5.47 -2.61 17.14
CA GLY A 66 -6.34 -3.76 16.94
C GLY A 66 -7.10 -3.79 15.62
N GLY A 67 -6.95 -2.78 14.76
CA GLY A 67 -7.54 -2.76 13.41
C GLY A 67 -8.86 -1.99 13.32
N LEU A 68 -9.56 -2.15 12.19
CA LEU A 68 -10.90 -1.62 11.94
C LEU A 68 -11.80 -2.79 11.51
N ASP A 69 -13.08 -2.76 11.88
CA ASP A 69 -14.01 -3.79 11.36
C ASP A 69 -14.21 -3.63 9.84
N GLU A 70 -14.17 -2.38 9.35
CA GLU A 70 -14.45 -2.03 7.96
C GLU A 70 -13.45 -1.01 7.40
N ALA A 71 -12.35 -1.48 6.85
CA ALA A 71 -11.40 -0.64 6.12
C ALA A 71 -11.70 -0.61 4.60
N MET A 72 -11.51 0.56 3.97
CA MET A 72 -11.53 0.71 2.52
C MET A 72 -10.34 0.00 1.88
N LEU A 73 -9.17 0.08 2.50
CA LEU A 73 -7.95 -0.61 2.06
C LEU A 73 -7.42 -1.45 3.21
N THR A 74 -7.19 -2.74 2.97
CA THR A 74 -6.47 -3.61 3.91
C THR A 74 -5.14 -4.04 3.29
N VAL A 75 -4.05 -3.86 4.02
CA VAL A 75 -2.70 -4.26 3.60
C VAL A 75 -2.21 -5.32 4.56
N GLU A 76 -1.88 -6.49 4.01
CA GLU A 76 -1.31 -7.60 4.76
C GLU A 76 0.13 -7.83 4.31
N LEU A 77 1.05 -7.78 5.27
CA LEU A 77 2.48 -7.90 5.00
C LEU A 77 3.25 -8.39 6.23
N PRO A 78 4.45 -8.99 6.05
CA PRO A 78 5.31 -9.31 7.18
C PRO A 78 5.81 -8.04 7.90
N ALA A 79 5.88 -8.11 9.22
CA ALA A 79 6.41 -7.07 10.10
C ALA A 79 7.80 -6.54 9.66
N SER A 80 8.66 -7.44 9.16
CA SER A 80 10.01 -7.12 8.69
C SER A 80 10.05 -6.25 7.42
N ILE A 81 8.98 -6.26 6.61
CA ILE A 81 8.89 -5.50 5.36
C ILE A 81 8.35 -4.09 5.59
N PHE A 82 7.46 -3.93 6.57
CA PHE A 82 6.78 -2.67 6.87
C PHE A 82 7.74 -1.48 7.07
N ILE A 83 8.82 -1.69 7.82
CA ILE A 83 9.82 -0.64 8.13
C ILE A 83 10.48 -0.07 6.87
N ASN A 84 10.63 -0.89 5.82
CA ASN A 84 11.22 -0.45 4.56
C ASN A 84 10.20 0.28 3.67
N MET A 85 8.92 -0.11 3.72
CA MET A 85 7.84 0.55 2.95
C MET A 85 7.55 1.96 3.46
N VAL A 86 7.52 2.15 4.79
CA VAL A 86 7.23 3.44 5.43
C VAL A 86 8.19 4.53 4.98
N LYS A 87 9.45 4.20 4.65
CA LYS A 87 10.43 5.20 4.20
C LYS A 87 10.09 5.84 2.85
N ASN A 88 9.30 5.16 2.01
CA ASN A 88 9.02 5.60 0.63
C ASN A 88 7.58 6.11 0.44
N LEU A 89 6.62 5.75 1.30
CA LEU A 89 5.20 6.12 1.18
C LEU A 89 4.87 7.56 1.59
N VAL A 90 5.85 8.34 2.08
CA VAL A 90 5.65 9.64 2.73
C VAL A 90 5.57 10.82 1.75
N ALA A 91 5.64 10.57 0.43
CA ALA A 91 5.82 11.63 -0.56
C ALA A 91 4.81 11.63 -1.73
N SER A 92 3.72 10.87 -1.65
CA SER A 92 2.71 10.80 -2.72
C SER A 92 1.49 11.71 -2.44
N PRO A 93 0.95 12.43 -3.44
CA PRO A 93 -0.28 13.20 -3.30
C PRO A 93 -1.49 12.32 -2.96
N MET A 94 -2.07 12.52 -1.77
CA MET A 94 -3.11 11.67 -1.18
C MET A 94 -4.47 11.70 -1.91
N GLN A 95 -4.68 12.68 -2.80
CA GLN A 95 -5.97 12.90 -3.48
C GLN A 95 -6.23 11.85 -4.58
N GLU A 96 -5.25 11.56 -5.43
CA GLU A 96 -5.39 10.61 -6.56
C GLU A 96 -5.54 9.17 -6.06
N ALA A 97 -4.76 8.81 -5.03
CA ALA A 97 -4.85 7.52 -4.36
C ALA A 97 -6.24 7.26 -3.74
N TYR A 98 -6.89 8.30 -3.18
CA TYR A 98 -8.24 8.19 -2.62
C TYR A 98 -9.29 7.86 -3.69
N HIS A 99 -9.29 8.59 -4.81
CA HIS A 99 -10.25 8.36 -5.89
C HIS A 99 -10.10 6.97 -6.51
N ALA A 100 -8.87 6.55 -6.79
CA ALA A 100 -8.58 5.23 -7.31
C ALA A 100 -9.00 4.11 -6.32
N ALA A 101 -8.68 4.26 -5.03
CA ALA A 101 -9.03 3.29 -4.01
C ALA A 101 -10.56 3.17 -3.78
N LYS A 102 -11.32 4.25 -3.92
CA LYS A 102 -12.79 4.22 -3.76
C LYS A 102 -13.48 3.44 -4.88
N GLU A 103 -12.97 3.51 -6.10
CA GLU A 103 -13.65 3.00 -7.30
C GLU A 103 -13.26 1.57 -7.66
N THR A 104 -12.13 1.08 -7.15
CA THR A 104 -11.61 -0.24 -7.50
C THR A 104 -11.91 -1.27 -6.41
N LYS A 105 -12.52 -2.40 -6.80
CA LYS A 105 -12.73 -3.56 -5.94
C LYS A 105 -11.87 -4.71 -6.43
N GLY A 106 -11.20 -5.40 -5.52
CA GLY A 106 -10.47 -6.64 -5.82
C GLY A 106 -9.21 -6.77 -4.98
N THR A 107 -8.48 -7.85 -5.24
CA THR A 107 -7.28 -8.21 -4.48
C THR A 107 -6.05 -8.26 -5.38
N VAL A 108 -4.96 -7.64 -4.93
CA VAL A 108 -3.67 -7.67 -5.60
C VAL A 108 -2.63 -8.28 -4.67
N ILE A 109 -1.99 -9.34 -5.12
CA ILE A 109 -0.87 -9.96 -4.43
C ILE A 109 0.41 -9.58 -5.16
N PHE A 110 1.32 -8.89 -4.50
CA PHE A 110 2.66 -8.63 -4.99
C PHE A 110 3.60 -9.70 -4.46
N GLU A 111 4.29 -10.39 -5.38
CA GLU A 111 5.26 -11.45 -5.08
C GLU A 111 6.65 -11.06 -5.62
N PRO A 112 7.44 -10.26 -4.88
CA PRO A 112 8.83 -9.99 -5.22
C PRO A 112 9.68 -11.27 -5.23
N LEU A 113 10.33 -11.52 -6.36
CA LEU A 113 11.22 -12.64 -6.58
C LEU A 113 12.67 -12.26 -6.25
N ALA A 114 13.37 -13.16 -5.57
CA ALA A 114 14.82 -13.11 -5.44
C ALA A 114 15.50 -13.56 -6.75
N LYS A 115 16.80 -13.26 -6.89
CA LYS A 115 17.63 -13.77 -7.99
C LYS A 115 17.50 -15.30 -8.04
N GLY A 116 17.07 -15.83 -9.19
CA GLY A 116 16.76 -17.25 -9.38
C GLY A 116 15.27 -17.61 -9.34
N GLY A 117 14.37 -16.63 -9.20
CA GLY A 117 12.93 -16.80 -9.39
C GLY A 117 12.17 -17.34 -8.17
N LYS A 118 12.81 -17.43 -7.00
CA LYS A 118 12.14 -17.83 -5.76
C LYS A 118 11.45 -16.62 -5.11
N ALA A 119 10.18 -16.74 -4.75
CA ALA A 119 9.46 -15.71 -3.99
C ALA A 119 10.19 -15.41 -2.67
N SER A 120 10.36 -14.13 -2.38
CA SER A 120 11.05 -13.65 -1.18
C SER A 120 10.05 -13.31 -0.05
N TYR A 121 8.92 -12.72 -0.40
CA TYR A 121 7.77 -12.44 0.47
C TYR A 121 6.55 -12.10 -0.41
N GLU A 122 5.37 -12.01 0.19
CA GLU A 122 4.15 -11.55 -0.47
C GLU A 122 3.57 -10.33 0.27
N ILE A 123 3.01 -9.40 -0.48
CA ILE A 123 2.21 -8.28 0.03
C ILE A 123 0.82 -8.41 -0.59
N LYS A 124 -0.21 -8.56 0.23
CA LYS A 124 -1.61 -8.65 -0.24
C LYS A 124 -2.32 -7.34 0.05
N LEU A 125 -2.90 -6.73 -0.99
CA LEU A 125 -3.79 -5.59 -0.84
C LEU A 125 -5.20 -6.00 -1.21
N ILE A 126 -6.13 -5.75 -0.29
CA ILE A 126 -7.56 -6.01 -0.47
C ILE A 126 -8.24 -4.65 -0.54
N MET A 127 -8.77 -4.32 -1.73
CA MET A 127 -9.48 -3.07 -1.98
C MET A 127 -10.97 -3.28 -1.81
N ASN A 128 -11.59 -2.44 -0.99
CA ASN A 128 -13.03 -2.42 -0.72
C ASN A 128 -13.60 -3.81 -0.34
N LYS A 129 -12.86 -4.55 0.49
CA LYS A 129 -13.22 -5.89 1.02
C LYS A 129 -13.44 -6.98 -0.03
N ALA A 130 -12.99 -6.76 -1.26
CA ALA A 130 -13.26 -7.68 -2.35
C ALA A 130 -12.07 -8.64 -2.54
N GLU A 131 -12.26 -9.90 -2.16
CA GLU A 131 -11.27 -10.96 -2.44
C GLU A 131 -11.20 -11.36 -3.91
N GLN A 132 -12.21 -10.98 -4.71
CA GLN A 132 -12.27 -11.18 -6.16
C GLN A 132 -12.82 -9.91 -6.84
N PRO A 133 -12.40 -9.60 -8.08
CA PRO A 133 -11.37 -10.31 -8.86
C PRO A 133 -9.99 -10.23 -8.18
N SER A 134 -9.16 -11.24 -8.42
CA SER A 134 -7.83 -11.36 -7.80
C SER A 134 -6.75 -11.58 -8.83
N ILE A 135 -5.62 -10.91 -8.62
CA ILE A 135 -4.39 -11.15 -9.38
C ILE A 135 -3.19 -11.33 -8.45
N LYS A 136 -2.21 -12.10 -8.94
CA LYS A 136 -0.86 -12.11 -8.40
C LYS A 136 0.10 -11.55 -9.44
N LEU A 137 0.89 -10.57 -9.01
CA LEU A 137 1.93 -9.90 -9.76
C LEU A 137 3.28 -10.40 -9.26
N SER A 138 4.06 -11.06 -10.13
CA SER A 138 5.37 -11.61 -9.78
C SER A 138 6.47 -10.99 -10.64
N ALA A 139 7.48 -10.41 -10.02
CA ALA A 139 8.64 -9.80 -10.69
C ALA A 139 9.85 -9.74 -9.75
N GLU A 140 11.05 -9.46 -10.28
CA GLU A 140 12.18 -9.17 -9.40
C GLU A 140 11.92 -7.91 -8.55
N ALA A 141 12.44 -7.86 -7.33
CA ALA A 141 12.27 -6.71 -6.44
C ALA A 141 12.71 -5.37 -7.08
N SER A 142 13.76 -5.39 -7.90
CA SER A 142 14.22 -4.23 -8.68
C SER A 142 13.18 -3.74 -9.69
N THR A 143 12.44 -4.66 -10.33
CA THR A 143 11.35 -4.31 -11.26
C THR A 143 10.21 -3.64 -10.52
N PHE A 144 9.83 -4.14 -9.33
CA PHE A 144 8.81 -3.47 -8.50
C PHE A 144 9.25 -2.07 -8.07
N LEU A 145 10.50 -1.89 -7.64
CA LEU A 145 11.02 -0.58 -7.27
C LEU A 145 11.05 0.39 -8.46
N GLY A 146 11.46 -0.06 -9.65
CA GLY A 146 11.41 0.74 -10.86
C GLY A 146 9.98 1.20 -11.19
N MET A 147 8.98 0.33 -11.01
CA MET A 147 7.58 0.70 -11.20
C MET A 147 7.12 1.74 -10.17
N MET A 148 7.46 1.56 -8.89
CA MET A 148 7.10 2.51 -7.82
C MET A 148 7.71 3.90 -8.03
N ASN A 149 8.91 3.98 -8.59
CA ASN A 149 9.61 5.24 -8.87
C ASN A 149 9.19 5.88 -10.21
N GLY A 150 8.34 5.21 -11.01
CA GLY A 150 7.97 5.66 -12.36
C GLY A 150 9.06 5.46 -13.42
N GLU A 151 10.14 4.75 -13.09
CA GLU A 151 11.24 4.41 -14.00
C GLU A 151 10.89 3.25 -14.95
N GLU A 152 9.91 2.43 -14.56
CA GLU A 152 9.42 1.27 -15.31
C GLU A 152 7.90 1.31 -15.43
N SER A 153 7.37 0.98 -16.62
CA SER A 153 5.93 0.88 -16.84
C SER A 153 5.46 -0.56 -16.59
N PRO A 154 4.37 -0.80 -15.84
CA PRO A 154 3.83 -2.15 -15.62
C PRO A 154 3.52 -2.89 -16.93
N ILE A 155 3.01 -2.17 -17.93
CA ILE A 155 2.69 -2.72 -19.26
C ILE A 155 3.98 -3.19 -19.96
N ASN A 156 5.03 -2.37 -19.94
CA ASN A 156 6.30 -2.70 -20.57
C ASN A 156 6.99 -3.86 -19.86
N ALA A 157 7.00 -3.87 -18.53
CA ALA A 157 7.55 -4.96 -17.75
C ALA A 157 6.84 -6.30 -18.05
N PHE A 158 5.52 -6.27 -18.20
CA PHE A 158 4.73 -7.45 -18.57
C PHE A 158 5.05 -7.94 -19.99
N MET A 159 5.02 -7.04 -20.97
CA MET A 159 5.34 -7.36 -22.36
C MET A 159 6.76 -7.94 -22.54
N GLN A 160 7.71 -7.50 -21.71
CA GLN A 160 9.09 -7.99 -21.72
C GLN A 160 9.30 -9.25 -20.86
N GLY A 161 8.23 -9.80 -20.27
CA GLY A 161 8.27 -11.01 -19.45
C GLY A 161 8.93 -10.82 -18.08
N ARG A 162 9.25 -9.58 -17.67
CA ARG A 162 9.80 -9.27 -16.35
C ARG A 162 8.74 -9.22 -15.26
N LEU A 163 7.52 -8.84 -15.61
CA LEU A 163 6.35 -8.94 -14.78
C LEU A 163 5.49 -10.11 -15.27
N LYS A 164 5.10 -10.99 -14.35
CA LYS A 164 4.12 -12.05 -14.59
C LYS A 164 2.82 -11.72 -13.91
N ILE A 165 1.72 -12.08 -14.55
CA ILE A 165 0.37 -11.93 -14.03
C ILE A 165 -0.25 -13.32 -13.97
N ASP A 166 -0.77 -13.67 -12.80
CA ASP A 166 -1.58 -14.87 -12.56
C ASP A 166 -2.95 -14.45 -12.01
N GLY A 167 -4.02 -15.16 -12.37
CA GLY A 167 -5.40 -14.82 -11.99
C GLY A 167 -6.21 -14.05 -13.06
N ASP A 168 -7.03 -13.09 -12.63
CA ASP A 168 -7.98 -12.36 -13.48
C ASP A 168 -7.27 -11.34 -14.38
N LEU A 169 -6.99 -11.75 -15.63
CA LEU A 169 -6.28 -10.90 -16.59
C LEU A 169 -7.00 -9.59 -16.91
N PRO A 170 -8.33 -9.54 -17.15
CA PRO A 170 -9.04 -8.27 -17.33
C PRO A 170 -8.82 -7.29 -16.17
N PHE A 171 -8.91 -7.76 -14.93
CA PHE A 171 -8.64 -6.94 -13.75
C PHE A 171 -7.17 -6.50 -13.67
N GLY A 172 -6.23 -7.39 -14.01
CA GLY A 172 -4.81 -7.05 -14.13
C GLY A 172 -4.53 -5.94 -15.13
N MET A 173 -5.17 -6.00 -16.30
CA MET A 173 -5.04 -4.95 -17.31
C MET A 173 -5.64 -3.62 -16.85
N GLU A 174 -6.80 -3.64 -16.18
CA GLU A 174 -7.40 -2.43 -15.60
C GLU A 174 -6.46 -1.76 -14.60
N LEU A 175 -5.89 -2.55 -13.68
CA LEU A 175 -4.98 -2.06 -12.66
C LEU A 175 -3.69 -1.49 -13.25
N MET A 176 -3.11 -2.14 -14.25
CA MET A 176 -1.92 -1.60 -14.93
C MET A 176 -2.20 -0.25 -15.60
N ASN A 177 -3.39 -0.06 -16.17
CA ASN A 177 -3.80 1.22 -16.75
C ASN A 177 -4.04 2.31 -15.69
N LYS A 178 -4.47 1.92 -14.49
CA LYS A 178 -4.69 2.82 -13.34
C LYS A 178 -3.46 2.98 -12.43
N PHE A 179 -2.34 2.32 -12.75
CA PHE A 179 -1.20 2.20 -11.84
C PHE A 179 -0.65 3.56 -11.38
N SER A 180 -0.53 4.52 -12.28
CA SER A 180 -0.07 5.88 -11.94
C SER A 180 -1.00 6.63 -10.99
N ALA A 181 -2.31 6.32 -10.98
CA ALA A 181 -3.26 6.91 -10.03
C ALA A 181 -3.15 6.27 -8.63
N PHE A 182 -2.73 5.00 -8.55
CA PHE A 182 -2.45 4.32 -7.28
C PHE A 182 -1.07 4.64 -6.72
N MET A 183 -0.10 4.87 -7.60
CA MET A 183 1.32 5.09 -7.28
C MET A 183 1.83 6.31 -8.05
N PRO A 184 1.40 7.53 -7.67
CA PRO A 184 1.91 8.74 -8.31
C PRO A 184 3.41 8.85 -8.03
N SER A 185 4.18 9.11 -9.09
CA SER A 185 5.64 9.23 -9.02
C SER A 185 6.03 10.34 -8.03
N ILE A 186 7.01 10.03 -7.17
CA ILE A 186 7.63 11.01 -6.28
C ILE A 186 8.65 11.80 -7.13
N THR A 187 8.17 12.77 -7.91
CA THR A 187 9.02 13.76 -8.59
C THR A 187 8.98 15.09 -7.86
#